data_AF-A0A5B0WG93-F1
#
_entry.id   AF-A0A5B0WG93-F1
#
_cell.length_a   1.000
_cell.length_b   1.000
_cell.length_c   1.000
_cell.angle_alpha   90.00
_cell.angle_beta   90.00
_cell.angle_gamma   90.00
#
_symmetry.space_group_name_H-M   'P 1'
#
loop_
_entity.id
_entity.type
_entity.pdbx_description
1 polymer ?
#
loop_
_entity_poly.entity_id
_entity_poly.type
_entity_poly.pdbx_seq_one_letter_code
_entity_poly.pdbx_strand_id
1 'polypeptide(L)'
;MNPQNDFKAFSISDNANIVSQEEYEEDQSLQTGFTPENISTHVLNKVLRQSSTISSVVADFIATRSGNDVLDDGNIAKITAQLNKALEQKIAADIPNASLTQKGVVQLTDAIGDSNTLAVTQKLVQEIVNSLRKYTLEEIDNRIKTVSEVPVGSPIPWPLPYPPTDHLVCNGAFFNKLQYPKLAEAYPDGKLPDLRGEFIRGWDSGRNVDPFRPILSWQEGAYLVQNVDRANNFIITFSRNELSKLHWDIPQNKNISVKSVYSGTQKDWSADYSFIGVSRPRNIAFNYIVRAA
;
A
#
# COMPACT_ATOMS: atom_id res chain seq x y z
N MET A 1 -0.74 -60.89 -19.51
CA MET A 1 -1.87 -61.72 -19.95
C MET A 1 -3.12 -60.85 -19.89
N ASN A 2 -4.01 -60.94 -20.87
CA ASN A 2 -5.28 -60.21 -20.80
C ASN A 2 -6.19 -60.90 -19.77
N PRO A 3 -6.82 -60.16 -18.84
CA PRO A 3 -7.75 -60.72 -17.87
C PRO A 3 -8.89 -61.48 -18.55
N GLN A 4 -9.29 -62.62 -17.98
CA GLN A 4 -10.38 -63.46 -18.47
C GLN A 4 -11.73 -63.01 -17.90
N ASN A 5 -12.76 -63.00 -18.74
CA ASN A 5 -14.16 -62.76 -18.37
C ASN A 5 -14.98 -64.01 -18.68
N ASP A 6 -15.55 -64.66 -17.66
CA ASP A 6 -16.37 -65.88 -17.82
C ASP A 6 -17.85 -65.58 -18.12
N PHE A 7 -18.33 -64.37 -17.88
CA PHE A 7 -19.71 -63.98 -18.18
C PHE A 7 -19.85 -63.72 -19.69
N LYS A 8 -20.49 -64.65 -20.41
CA LYS A 8 -20.64 -64.58 -21.87
C LYS A 8 -22.00 -64.06 -22.31
N ALA A 9 -22.00 -63.28 -23.38
CA ALA A 9 -23.22 -62.88 -24.06
C ALA A 9 -23.89 -64.07 -24.76
N PHE A 10 -25.18 -64.26 -24.54
CA PHE A 10 -25.98 -65.34 -25.12
C PHE A 10 -26.36 -65.04 -26.56
N SER A 11 -26.08 -65.99 -27.46
CA SER A 11 -26.58 -66.02 -28.85
C SER A 11 -26.34 -64.72 -29.62
N ILE A 12 -25.10 -64.21 -29.74
CA ILE A 12 -24.77 -62.91 -30.36
C ILE A 12 -24.77 -62.86 -31.90
N SER A 13 -25.07 -63.96 -32.61
CA SER A 13 -25.06 -63.96 -34.10
C SER A 13 -26.31 -63.31 -34.70
N ASP A 14 -26.20 -62.77 -35.92
CA ASP A 14 -27.32 -62.12 -36.61
C ASP A 14 -28.50 -63.07 -36.90
N ASN A 15 -28.23 -64.38 -37.00
CA ASN A 15 -29.23 -65.43 -37.24
C ASN A 15 -29.67 -66.15 -35.96
N ALA A 16 -29.54 -65.51 -34.79
CA ALA A 16 -29.96 -66.09 -33.53
C ALA A 16 -31.48 -66.30 -33.47
N ASN A 17 -31.92 -67.32 -32.74
CA ASN A 17 -33.33 -67.65 -32.54
C ASN A 17 -34.02 -66.67 -31.58
N ILE A 18 -34.12 -65.40 -31.98
CA ILE A 18 -34.68 -64.29 -31.21
C ILE A 18 -35.73 -63.54 -32.03
N VAL A 19 -36.60 -62.79 -31.36
CA VAL A 19 -37.46 -61.80 -32.01
C VAL A 19 -36.65 -60.57 -32.41
N SER A 20 -37.07 -59.88 -33.48
CA SER A 20 -36.44 -58.62 -33.89
C SER A 20 -36.56 -57.55 -32.78
N GLN A 21 -35.79 -56.46 -32.87
CA GLN A 21 -35.92 -55.38 -31.87
C GLN A 21 -37.26 -54.66 -31.99
N GLU A 22 -37.71 -54.40 -33.22
CA GLU A 22 -38.96 -53.73 -33.54
C GLU A 22 -40.17 -54.51 -33.00
N GLU A 23 -40.32 -55.78 -33.37
CA GLU A 23 -41.43 -56.64 -32.89
C GLU A 23 -41.41 -56.82 -31.37
N TYR A 24 -40.23 -56.82 -30.74
CA TYR A 24 -40.12 -56.92 -29.29
C TYR A 24 -40.67 -55.67 -28.61
N GLU A 25 -40.31 -54.48 -29.10
CA GLU A 25 -40.76 -53.19 -28.54
C GLU A 25 -42.25 -52.93 -28.76
N GLU A 26 -42.85 -53.51 -29.81
CA GLU A 26 -44.28 -53.40 -30.10
C GLU A 26 -45.17 -54.30 -29.22
N ASP A 27 -44.62 -55.31 -28.55
CA ASP A 27 -45.38 -56.22 -27.69
C ASP A 27 -45.87 -55.53 -26.41
N GLN A 28 -47.18 -55.33 -26.29
CA GLN A 28 -47.82 -54.72 -25.11
C GLN A 28 -47.54 -55.50 -23.82
N SER A 29 -47.26 -56.80 -23.92
CA SER A 29 -46.91 -57.66 -22.79
C SER A 29 -45.62 -57.22 -22.10
N LEU A 30 -44.77 -56.41 -22.74
CA LEU A 30 -43.62 -55.79 -22.06
C LEU A 30 -44.04 -54.82 -20.94
N GLN A 31 -45.18 -54.16 -21.08
CA GLN A 31 -45.67 -53.19 -20.09
C GLN A 31 -46.57 -53.84 -19.05
N THR A 32 -47.37 -54.83 -19.47
CA THR A 32 -48.39 -55.46 -18.62
C THR A 32 -47.98 -56.82 -18.05
N GLY A 33 -46.85 -57.37 -18.49
CA GLY A 33 -46.38 -58.71 -18.19
C GLY A 33 -46.88 -59.75 -19.19
N PHE A 34 -46.11 -60.84 -19.34
CA PHE A 34 -46.46 -61.96 -20.20
C PHE A 34 -47.34 -62.99 -19.48
N THR A 35 -48.37 -63.50 -20.16
CA THR A 35 -49.22 -64.58 -19.61
C THR A 35 -48.47 -65.92 -19.57
N PRO A 36 -48.70 -66.79 -18.56
CA PRO A 36 -47.97 -68.05 -18.41
C PRO A 36 -48.05 -69.02 -19.60
N GLU A 37 -49.12 -68.95 -20.40
CA GLU A 37 -49.43 -70.01 -21.36
C GLU A 37 -48.91 -69.76 -22.79
N ASN A 38 -48.30 -68.60 -23.11
CA ASN A 38 -48.03 -68.21 -24.50
C ASN A 38 -46.70 -67.46 -24.77
N ILE A 39 -45.67 -67.63 -23.95
CA ILE A 39 -44.37 -66.99 -24.23
C ILE A 39 -43.57 -67.80 -25.24
N SER A 40 -43.25 -67.20 -26.40
CA SER A 40 -42.42 -67.87 -27.40
C SER A 40 -40.97 -67.98 -26.94
N THR A 41 -40.27 -69.02 -27.39
CA THR A 41 -38.84 -69.20 -27.14
C THR A 41 -38.00 -68.07 -27.75
N HIS A 42 -38.46 -67.44 -28.83
CA HIS A 42 -37.83 -66.28 -29.46
C HIS A 42 -37.83 -65.06 -28.51
N VAL A 43 -38.94 -64.82 -27.82
CA VAL A 43 -39.07 -63.75 -26.83
C VAL A 43 -38.22 -64.04 -25.59
N LEU A 44 -38.23 -65.28 -25.09
CA LEU A 44 -37.36 -65.68 -23.97
C LEU A 44 -35.88 -65.52 -24.32
N ASN A 45 -35.47 -65.97 -25.51
CA ASN A 45 -34.09 -65.82 -25.99
C ASN A 45 -33.69 -64.35 -26.15
N LYS A 46 -34.63 -63.46 -26.51
CA LYS A 46 -34.38 -62.01 -26.58
C LYS A 46 -34.03 -61.44 -25.21
N VAL A 47 -34.79 -61.79 -24.17
CA VAL A 47 -34.53 -61.40 -22.78
C VAL A 47 -33.17 -61.93 -22.31
N LEU A 48 -32.89 -63.21 -22.56
CA LEU A 48 -31.61 -63.84 -22.22
C LEU A 48 -30.44 -63.16 -22.94
N ARG A 49 -30.58 -62.85 -24.23
CA ARG A 49 -29.57 -62.11 -25.00
C ARG A 49 -29.33 -60.72 -24.42
N GLN A 50 -30.37 -59.92 -24.21
CA GLN A 50 -30.21 -58.55 -23.71
C GLN A 50 -29.54 -58.53 -22.32
N SER A 51 -30.01 -59.36 -21.40
CA SER A 51 -29.44 -59.45 -20.03
C SER A 51 -27.99 -59.95 -20.02
N SER A 52 -27.70 -61.08 -20.67
CA SER A 52 -26.34 -61.64 -20.73
C SER A 52 -25.35 -60.76 -21.48
N THR A 53 -25.80 -60.00 -22.49
CA THR A 53 -24.95 -59.05 -23.21
C THR A 53 -24.48 -57.93 -22.27
N ILE A 54 -25.40 -57.34 -21.50
CA ILE A 54 -25.03 -56.31 -20.51
C ILE A 54 -24.13 -56.90 -19.42
N SER A 55 -24.45 -58.08 -18.89
CA SER A 55 -23.59 -58.76 -17.90
C SER A 55 -22.18 -59.02 -18.43
N SER A 56 -22.06 -59.46 -19.69
CA SER A 56 -20.77 -59.70 -20.33
C SER A 56 -19.95 -58.41 -20.49
N VAL A 57 -20.59 -57.31 -20.91
CA VAL A 57 -19.95 -55.99 -21.03
C VAL A 57 -19.47 -55.47 -19.68
N VAL A 58 -20.30 -55.58 -18.64
CA VAL A 58 -19.93 -55.15 -17.28
C VAL A 58 -18.76 -55.99 -16.75
N ALA A 59 -18.82 -57.32 -16.91
CA ALA A 59 -17.74 -58.20 -16.47
C ALA A 59 -16.43 -57.95 -17.24
N ASP A 60 -16.51 -57.63 -18.54
CA ASP A 60 -15.34 -57.28 -19.35
C ASP A 60 -14.70 -55.95 -18.90
N PHE A 61 -15.54 -54.96 -18.58
CA PHE A 61 -15.08 -53.71 -17.97
C PHE A 61 -14.37 -53.97 -16.63
N ILE A 62 -14.96 -54.80 -15.76
CA ILE A 62 -14.36 -55.16 -14.46
C ILE A 62 -13.02 -55.86 -14.67
N ALA A 63 -12.97 -56.87 -15.56
CA ALA A 63 -11.75 -57.64 -15.81
C ALA A 63 -10.64 -56.74 -16.34
N THR A 64 -10.94 -55.97 -17.38
CA THR A 64 -10.00 -55.05 -18.04
C THR A 64 -9.45 -53.99 -17.08
N ARG A 65 -10.32 -53.37 -16.28
CA ARG A 65 -9.90 -52.27 -15.40
C ARG A 65 -9.21 -52.79 -14.15
N SER A 66 -9.81 -53.76 -13.45
CA SER A 66 -9.26 -54.31 -12.20
C SER A 66 -7.93 -55.06 -12.39
N GLY A 67 -7.65 -55.52 -13.62
CA GLY A 67 -6.47 -56.29 -14.00
C GLY A 67 -6.52 -57.75 -13.55
N ASN A 68 -7.70 -58.25 -13.18
CA ASN A 68 -7.91 -59.59 -12.63
C ASN A 68 -9.03 -60.31 -13.38
N ASP A 69 -9.00 -61.64 -13.38
CA ASP A 69 -10.06 -62.46 -13.97
C ASP A 69 -11.39 -62.30 -13.22
N VAL A 70 -12.49 -62.29 -13.98
CA VAL A 70 -13.86 -62.26 -13.48
C VAL A 70 -14.50 -63.61 -13.80
N LEU A 71 -14.48 -64.49 -12.80
CA LEU A 71 -14.91 -65.89 -12.92
C LEU A 71 -16.39 -66.05 -12.56
N ASP A 72 -17.07 -66.99 -13.21
CA ASP A 72 -18.44 -67.40 -12.87
C ASP A 72 -18.43 -68.50 -11.81
N ASP A 73 -17.98 -68.16 -10.59
CA ASP A 73 -17.82 -69.06 -9.45
C ASP A 73 -18.81 -68.78 -8.29
N GLY A 74 -19.77 -67.87 -8.52
CA GLY A 74 -20.74 -67.44 -7.53
C GLY A 74 -20.18 -66.51 -6.43
N ASN A 75 -18.92 -66.07 -6.51
CA ASN A 75 -18.31 -65.21 -5.50
C ASN A 75 -18.67 -63.73 -5.69
N ILE A 76 -19.88 -63.36 -5.26
CA ILE A 76 -20.42 -62.00 -5.38
C ILE A 76 -19.52 -60.96 -4.67
N ALA A 77 -18.94 -61.30 -3.52
CA ALA A 77 -18.08 -60.40 -2.76
C ALA A 77 -16.81 -60.03 -3.53
N LYS A 78 -16.19 -61.01 -4.21
CA LYS A 78 -15.03 -60.81 -5.06
C LYS A 78 -15.36 -59.92 -6.25
N ILE A 79 -16.46 -60.20 -6.96
CA ILE A 79 -16.90 -59.39 -8.11
C ILE A 79 -17.20 -57.95 -7.69
N THR A 80 -17.83 -57.76 -6.52
CA THR A 80 -18.12 -56.42 -5.96
C THR A 80 -16.83 -55.65 -5.68
N ALA A 81 -15.83 -56.29 -5.05
CA ALA A 81 -14.54 -55.66 -4.80
C ALA A 81 -13.80 -55.31 -6.11
N GLN A 82 -13.87 -56.19 -7.11
CA GLN A 82 -13.29 -55.95 -8.43
C GLN A 82 -13.98 -54.80 -9.16
N LEU A 83 -15.31 -54.68 -9.07
CA LEU A 83 -16.06 -53.56 -9.64
C LEU A 83 -15.67 -52.22 -9.00
N ASN A 84 -15.58 -52.16 -7.67
CA ASN A 84 -15.15 -50.94 -6.98
C ASN A 84 -13.74 -50.53 -7.42
N LYS A 85 -12.80 -51.50 -7.47
CA LYS A 85 -11.44 -51.25 -7.96
C LYS A 85 -11.42 -50.77 -9.41
N ALA A 86 -12.23 -51.37 -10.27
CA ALA A 86 -12.34 -50.97 -11.68
C ALA A 86 -12.83 -49.52 -11.83
N LEU A 87 -13.81 -49.10 -11.00
CA LEU A 87 -14.32 -47.73 -10.96
C LEU A 87 -13.26 -46.75 -10.44
N GLU A 88 -12.57 -47.07 -9.33
CA GLU A 88 -11.50 -46.24 -8.77
C GLU A 88 -10.38 -46.01 -9.78
N GLN A 89 -9.93 -47.08 -10.47
CA GLN A 89 -8.90 -46.98 -11.50
C GLN A 89 -9.36 -46.16 -12.70
N LYS A 90 -10.63 -46.28 -13.10
CA LYS A 90 -11.19 -45.49 -14.20
C LYS A 90 -11.23 -44.00 -13.85
N ILE A 91 -11.69 -43.66 -12.64
CA ILE A 91 -11.74 -42.27 -12.15
C ILE A 91 -10.33 -41.67 -12.03
N ALA A 92 -9.37 -42.42 -11.47
CA ALA A 92 -8.01 -41.94 -11.30
C ALA A 92 -7.26 -41.73 -12.63
N ALA A 93 -7.55 -42.55 -13.65
CA ALA A 93 -6.94 -42.42 -14.98
C ALA A 93 -7.50 -41.22 -15.77
N ASP A 94 -8.78 -40.89 -15.60
CA ASP A 94 -9.45 -39.83 -16.37
C ASP A 94 -9.31 -38.44 -15.72
N ILE A 95 -9.02 -38.36 -14.42
CA ILE A 95 -8.84 -37.10 -13.70
C ILE A 95 -7.35 -36.95 -13.28
N PRO A 96 -6.50 -36.40 -14.16
CA PRO A 96 -5.09 -36.20 -13.85
C PRO A 96 -4.90 -35.15 -12.74
N ASN A 97 -3.72 -35.13 -12.13
CA ASN A 97 -3.30 -34.00 -11.33
C ASN A 97 -3.19 -32.75 -12.22
N ALA A 98 -3.57 -31.59 -11.68
CA ALA A 98 -3.42 -30.35 -12.43
C ALA A 98 -1.94 -30.01 -12.62
N SER A 99 -1.64 -29.37 -13.74
CA SER A 99 -0.35 -28.78 -14.05
C SER A 99 -0.54 -27.39 -14.66
N LEU A 100 0.55 -26.70 -14.98
CA LEU A 100 0.50 -25.41 -15.68
C LEU A 100 -0.12 -25.50 -17.09
N THR A 101 -0.23 -26.71 -17.66
CA THR A 101 -0.73 -26.93 -19.03
C THR A 101 -1.92 -27.89 -19.10
N GLN A 102 -2.22 -28.62 -18.03
CA GLN A 102 -3.29 -29.63 -17.99
C GLN A 102 -4.22 -29.37 -16.81
N LYS A 103 -5.52 -29.27 -17.08
CA LYS A 103 -6.55 -29.17 -16.02
C LYS A 103 -6.62 -30.49 -15.26
N GLY A 104 -6.81 -30.44 -13.95
CA GLY A 104 -6.85 -31.62 -13.08
C GLY A 104 -7.22 -31.30 -11.64
N VAL A 105 -7.05 -32.26 -10.74
CA VAL A 105 -7.23 -32.08 -9.29
C VAL A 105 -5.98 -31.47 -8.64
N VAL A 106 -6.18 -30.67 -7.59
CA VAL A 106 -5.10 -29.99 -6.84
C VAL A 106 -5.28 -30.25 -5.34
N GLN A 107 -4.18 -30.45 -4.63
CA GLN A 107 -4.17 -30.54 -3.17
C GLN A 107 -3.95 -29.16 -2.55
N LEU A 108 -4.70 -28.83 -1.50
CA LEU A 108 -4.56 -27.56 -0.77
C LEU A 108 -3.37 -27.59 0.21
N THR A 109 -2.73 -26.44 0.43
CA THR A 109 -1.61 -26.29 1.38
C THR A 109 -1.68 -24.99 2.20
N ASP A 110 -1.33 -25.12 3.49
CA ASP A 110 -1.07 -24.01 4.43
C ASP A 110 0.44 -23.72 4.58
N ALA A 111 1.30 -24.43 3.85
CA ALA A 111 2.75 -24.24 3.88
C ALA A 111 3.23 -23.32 2.74
N ILE A 112 4.17 -22.43 3.05
CA ILE A 112 4.90 -21.63 2.05
C ILE A 112 5.94 -22.53 1.39
N GLY A 113 6.01 -22.50 0.06
CA GLY A 113 6.96 -23.27 -0.73
C GLY A 113 6.90 -22.90 -2.22
N ASP A 114 7.53 -23.71 -3.05
CA ASP A 114 7.71 -23.52 -4.50
C ASP A 114 7.01 -24.61 -5.34
N SER A 115 5.99 -25.26 -4.76
CA SER A 115 5.28 -26.34 -5.43
C SER A 115 4.42 -25.83 -6.59
N ASN A 116 4.52 -26.49 -7.74
CA ASN A 116 3.65 -26.30 -8.90
C ASN A 116 2.40 -27.20 -8.88
N THR A 117 2.22 -28.02 -7.84
CA THR A 117 1.15 -29.03 -7.74
C THR A 117 0.21 -28.80 -6.55
N LEU A 118 0.47 -27.79 -5.73
CA LEU A 118 -0.35 -27.44 -4.57
C LEU A 118 -1.01 -26.06 -4.77
N ALA A 119 -2.25 -25.92 -4.31
CA ALA A 119 -2.96 -24.65 -4.27
C ALA A 119 -2.96 -24.07 -2.85
N VAL A 120 -2.67 -22.78 -2.75
CA VAL A 120 -2.67 -22.04 -1.48
C VAL A 120 -4.09 -21.95 -0.90
N THR A 121 -4.23 -22.09 0.42
CA THR A 121 -5.53 -21.85 1.09
C THR A 121 -5.79 -20.36 1.28
N GLN A 122 -7.07 -20.00 1.47
CA GLN A 122 -7.45 -18.65 1.87
C GLN A 122 -6.82 -18.23 3.20
N LYS A 123 -6.64 -19.17 4.14
CA LYS A 123 -6.03 -18.91 5.44
C LYS A 123 -4.58 -18.45 5.29
N LEU A 124 -3.77 -19.19 4.53
CA LEU A 124 -2.38 -18.81 4.27
C LEU A 124 -2.28 -17.49 3.51
N VAL A 125 -3.16 -17.25 2.53
CA VAL A 125 -3.24 -15.93 1.85
C VAL A 125 -3.53 -14.82 2.86
N GLN A 126 -4.47 -15.02 3.79
CA GLN A 126 -4.80 -14.03 4.81
C GLN A 126 -3.64 -13.76 5.77
N GLU A 127 -2.88 -14.79 6.16
CA GLU A 127 -1.68 -14.65 6.99
C GLU A 127 -0.57 -13.87 6.28
N ILE A 128 -0.33 -14.14 5.00
CA ILE A 128 0.61 -13.38 4.16
C ILE A 128 0.16 -11.92 4.03
N VAL A 129 -1.12 -11.69 3.70
CA VAL A 129 -1.70 -10.35 3.61
C VAL A 129 -1.59 -9.59 4.93
N ASN A 130 -1.85 -10.24 6.06
CA ASN A 130 -1.72 -9.63 7.39
C ASN A 130 -0.28 -9.30 7.74
N SER A 131 0.66 -10.18 7.37
CA SER A 131 2.10 -9.97 7.58
C SER A 131 2.62 -8.79 6.75
N LEU A 132 2.14 -8.64 5.51
CA LEU A 132 2.42 -7.49 4.66
C LEU A 132 1.75 -6.20 5.19
N ARG A 133 0.53 -6.31 5.72
CA ARG A 133 -0.18 -5.19 6.38
C ARG A 133 0.50 -4.73 7.67
N LYS A 134 1.33 -5.54 8.31
CA LYS A 134 2.11 -5.09 9.49
C LYS A 134 3.03 -3.92 9.12
N TYR A 135 3.56 -3.89 7.90
CA TYR A 135 4.31 -2.76 7.33
C TYR A 135 3.38 -1.76 6.64
N THR A 136 2.29 -1.39 7.29
CA THR A 136 1.30 -0.47 6.72
C THR A 136 1.93 0.86 6.33
N LEU A 137 1.30 1.51 5.35
CA LEU A 137 1.58 2.89 4.95
C LEU A 137 1.73 3.84 6.12
N GLU A 138 1.15 3.56 7.29
CA GLU A 138 1.28 4.34 8.52
C GLU A 138 2.68 4.24 9.17
N GLU A 139 3.32 3.07 9.18
CA GLU A 139 4.72 2.94 9.64
C GLU A 139 5.69 3.55 8.63
N ILE A 140 5.41 3.39 7.33
CA ILE A 140 6.17 4.02 6.25
C ILE A 140 5.98 5.54 6.28
N ASP A 141 4.76 6.05 6.46
CA ASP A 141 4.44 7.47 6.57
C ASP A 141 5.02 8.06 7.86
N ASN A 142 5.05 7.31 8.96
CA ASN A 142 5.77 7.72 10.17
C ASN A 142 7.28 7.76 9.94
N ARG A 143 7.87 6.76 9.25
CA ARG A 143 9.29 6.76 8.88
C ARG A 143 9.64 7.87 7.88
N ILE A 144 8.76 8.20 6.94
CA ILE A 144 8.95 9.29 5.98
C ILE A 144 8.74 10.65 6.67
N LYS A 145 7.75 10.78 7.57
CA LYS A 145 7.54 11.98 8.41
C LYS A 145 8.75 12.26 9.29
N THR A 146 9.46 11.24 9.77
CA THR A 146 10.67 11.44 10.57
C THR A 146 11.89 11.94 9.78
N VAL A 147 11.84 12.01 8.44
CA VAL A 147 12.95 12.50 7.61
C VAL A 147 12.90 14.02 7.37
N SER A 148 11.81 14.72 7.70
CA SER A 148 11.83 16.18 7.78
C SER A 148 12.38 16.61 9.14
N GLU A 149 13.71 16.71 9.24
CA GLU A 149 14.42 17.00 10.50
C GLU A 149 14.10 18.39 11.09
N VAL A 150 13.52 19.28 10.28
CA VAL A 150 13.15 20.64 10.67
C VAL A 150 11.63 20.73 10.93
N PRO A 151 11.18 21.22 12.10
CA PRO A 151 9.77 21.43 12.40
C PRO A 151 9.11 22.40 11.40
N VAL A 152 7.90 22.05 10.95
CA VAL A 152 7.09 22.89 10.04
C VAL A 152 6.87 24.26 10.69
N GLY A 153 7.09 25.32 9.90
CA GLY A 153 7.01 26.71 10.35
C GLY A 153 8.34 27.33 10.78
N SER A 154 9.41 26.53 10.93
CA SER A 154 10.75 27.06 11.19
C SER A 154 11.31 27.77 9.95
N PRO A 155 11.88 28.98 10.09
CA PRO A 155 12.58 29.63 8.98
C PRO A 155 13.89 28.88 8.65
N ILE A 156 14.09 28.58 7.37
CA ILE A 156 15.26 27.85 6.86
C ILE A 156 16.03 28.77 5.89
N PRO A 157 17.31 29.06 6.13
CA PRO A 157 18.14 29.78 5.16
C PRO A 157 18.29 28.98 3.86
N TRP A 158 18.03 29.61 2.72
CA TRP A 158 18.06 28.98 1.40
C TRP A 158 18.96 29.78 0.43
N PRO A 159 19.90 29.14 -0.31
CA PRO A 159 20.91 29.85 -1.08
C PRO A 159 20.43 30.37 -2.45
N LEU A 160 19.23 29.99 -2.91
CA LEU A 160 18.71 30.36 -4.23
C LEU A 160 17.50 31.32 -4.12
N PRO A 161 17.24 32.14 -5.14
CA PRO A 161 16.13 33.10 -5.11
C PRO A 161 14.73 32.45 -5.13
N TYR A 162 14.63 31.18 -5.55
CA TYR A 162 13.37 30.44 -5.61
C TYR A 162 13.38 29.32 -4.57
N PRO A 163 12.31 29.19 -3.75
CA PRO A 163 12.22 28.12 -2.77
C PRO A 163 12.03 26.76 -3.48
N PRO A 164 12.43 25.64 -2.86
CA PRO A 164 12.07 24.30 -3.31
C PRO A 164 10.55 24.09 -3.30
N THR A 165 10.10 23.01 -3.93
CA THR A 165 8.72 22.53 -3.79
C THR A 165 8.33 22.41 -2.31
N ASP A 166 7.08 22.74 -2.00
CA ASP A 166 6.49 22.73 -0.66
C ASP A 166 7.10 23.70 0.37
N HIS A 167 7.92 24.65 -0.08
CA HIS A 167 8.46 25.72 0.76
C HIS A 167 7.87 27.07 0.36
N LEU A 168 7.56 27.90 1.36
CA LEU A 168 7.06 29.26 1.17
C LEU A 168 8.12 30.28 1.61
N VAL A 169 8.22 31.40 0.89
CA VAL A 169 9.12 32.49 1.26
C VAL A 169 8.53 33.27 2.43
N CYS A 170 9.32 33.50 3.48
CA CYS A 170 8.95 34.36 4.61
C CYS A 170 9.02 35.85 4.21
N ASN A 171 8.06 36.30 3.40
CA ASN A 171 7.97 37.65 2.83
C ASN A 171 6.71 38.42 3.27
N GLY A 172 6.08 38.01 4.38
CA GLY A 172 4.85 38.64 4.86
C GLY A 172 3.56 38.20 4.15
N ALA A 173 3.61 37.25 3.21
CA ALA A 173 2.43 36.80 2.48
C ALA A 173 1.46 35.96 3.32
N PHE A 174 0.19 35.97 2.93
CA PHE A 174 -0.83 35.06 3.44
C PHE A 174 -0.70 33.69 2.76
N PHE A 175 -1.08 32.62 3.47
CA PHE A 175 -1.12 31.26 2.93
C PHE A 175 -2.47 30.58 3.19
N ASN A 176 -2.77 29.55 2.40
CA ASN A 176 -4.00 28.79 2.55
C ASN A 176 -3.89 27.78 3.71
N LYS A 177 -4.60 28.04 4.81
CA LYS A 177 -4.61 27.17 6.01
C LYS A 177 -5.17 25.78 5.77
N LEU A 178 -6.07 25.60 4.80
CA LEU A 178 -6.61 24.29 4.43
C LEU A 178 -5.58 23.46 3.67
N GLN A 179 -4.75 24.11 2.86
CA GLN A 179 -3.67 23.46 2.12
C GLN A 179 -2.46 23.16 3.02
N TYR A 180 -2.17 24.04 4.00
CA TYR A 180 -1.03 23.92 4.90
C TYR A 180 -1.45 23.90 6.39
N PRO A 181 -2.16 22.86 6.86
CA PRO A 181 -2.71 22.83 8.23
C PRO A 181 -1.63 22.85 9.32
N LYS A 182 -0.51 22.14 9.13
CA LYS A 182 0.61 22.17 10.08
C LYS A 182 1.30 23.53 10.15
N LEU A 183 1.37 24.25 9.03
CA LEU A 183 1.89 25.62 9.02
C LEU A 183 0.92 26.57 9.72
N ALA A 184 -0.38 26.32 9.63
CA ALA A 184 -1.42 27.05 10.36
C ALA A 184 -1.39 26.81 11.88
N GLU A 185 -0.84 25.68 12.35
CA GLU A 185 -0.56 25.51 13.78
C GLU A 185 0.58 26.44 14.25
N ALA A 186 1.61 26.62 13.42
CA ALA A 186 2.74 27.52 13.72
C ALA A 186 2.39 29.01 13.53
N TYR A 187 1.59 29.34 12.52
CA TYR A 187 1.13 30.70 12.20
C TYR A 187 -0.41 30.74 12.13
N PRO A 188 -1.11 30.86 13.28
CA PRO A 188 -2.57 30.75 13.34
C PRO A 188 -3.35 31.84 12.59
N ASP A 189 -2.74 33.00 12.36
CA ASP A 189 -3.28 34.10 11.58
C ASP A 189 -3.24 33.86 10.06
N GLY A 190 -2.59 32.78 9.62
CA GLY A 190 -2.45 32.44 8.20
C GLY A 190 -1.48 33.34 7.46
N LYS A 191 -0.56 34.03 8.16
CA LYS A 191 0.40 34.96 7.58
C LYS A 191 1.82 34.60 7.98
N LEU A 192 2.73 34.62 7.01
CA LEU A 192 4.14 34.42 7.28
C LEU A 192 4.79 35.71 7.82
N PRO A 193 5.84 35.60 8.65
CA PRO A 193 6.67 36.74 8.98
C PRO A 193 7.37 37.28 7.71
N ASP A 194 7.68 38.57 7.69
CA ASP A 194 8.59 39.14 6.69
C ASP A 194 10.01 39.17 7.25
N LEU A 195 10.84 38.23 6.81
CA LEU A 195 12.21 38.06 7.29
C LEU A 195 13.25 38.69 6.35
N ARG A 196 12.82 39.41 5.31
CA ARG A 196 13.73 40.02 4.34
C ARG A 196 14.50 41.16 5.01
N GLY A 197 15.81 40.96 5.18
CA GLY A 197 16.68 41.94 5.84
C GLY A 197 16.50 42.00 7.36
N GLU A 198 15.98 40.93 7.97
CA GLU A 198 15.79 40.81 9.42
C GLU A 198 16.70 39.73 10.00
N PHE A 199 17.23 39.98 11.20
CA PHE A 199 17.93 38.97 11.97
C PHE A 199 16.94 38.22 12.87
N ILE A 200 17.21 36.93 13.10
CA ILE A 200 16.47 36.17 14.10
C ILE A 200 17.13 36.35 15.46
N ARG A 201 16.35 36.75 16.46
CA ARG A 201 16.74 36.86 17.87
C ARG A 201 16.06 35.76 18.68
N GLY A 202 16.74 35.23 19.70
CA GLY A 202 16.12 34.37 20.71
C GLY A 202 15.11 35.13 21.57
N TRP A 203 13.91 34.58 21.72
CA TRP A 203 12.88 35.10 22.62
C TRP A 203 13.29 34.89 24.08
N ASP A 204 13.12 35.91 24.92
CA ASP A 204 13.60 35.91 26.31
C ASP A 204 12.93 34.84 27.18
N SER A 205 11.64 34.58 26.95
CA SER A 205 10.85 33.56 27.64
C SER A 205 11.01 33.57 29.17
N GLY A 206 11.20 34.75 29.79
CA GLY A 206 11.29 34.91 31.24
C GLY A 206 12.70 34.84 31.82
N ARG A 207 13.76 34.86 30.99
CA ARG A 207 15.16 34.97 31.45
C ARG A 207 15.51 36.36 31.99
N ASN A 208 14.67 37.38 31.71
CA ASN A 208 14.85 38.78 32.11
C ASN A 208 16.07 39.49 31.47
N VAL A 209 16.55 39.00 30.32
CA VAL A 209 17.51 39.72 29.47
C VAL A 209 16.77 40.73 28.59
N ASP A 210 15.55 40.41 28.17
CA ASP A 210 14.69 41.24 27.33
C ASP A 210 13.20 40.99 27.62
N PRO A 211 12.74 41.32 28.86
CA PRO A 211 11.51 40.80 29.45
C PRO A 211 10.21 41.29 28.80
N PHE A 212 10.25 42.41 28.08
CA PHE A 212 9.05 43.03 27.51
C PHE A 212 8.81 42.67 26.04
N ARG A 213 9.56 41.71 25.50
CA ARG A 213 9.49 41.36 24.08
C ARG A 213 8.58 40.15 23.85
N PRO A 214 7.45 40.31 23.13
CA PRO A 214 6.64 39.16 22.74
C PRO A 214 7.32 38.34 21.62
N ILE A 215 6.97 37.06 21.53
CA ILE A 215 7.38 36.22 20.40
C ILE A 215 6.87 36.82 19.08
N LEU A 216 7.66 36.65 18.01
CA LEU A 216 7.43 37.20 16.67
C LEU A 216 7.34 38.74 16.58
N SER A 217 7.71 39.46 17.64
CA SER A 217 7.78 40.92 17.58
C SER A 217 9.02 41.40 16.87
N TRP A 218 8.83 42.41 16.02
CA TRP A 218 9.89 43.12 15.34
C TRP A 218 10.49 44.20 16.24
N GLN A 219 11.81 44.39 16.12
CA GLN A 219 12.53 45.46 16.79
C GLN A 219 13.50 46.14 15.83
N GLU A 220 13.45 47.47 15.84
CA GLU A 220 14.43 48.33 15.19
C GLU A 220 15.87 48.07 15.71
N GLY A 221 16.83 48.37 14.84
CA GLY A 221 18.24 48.29 15.14
C GLY A 221 18.68 49.33 16.17
N ALA A 222 19.87 49.14 16.74
CA ALA A 222 20.44 50.13 17.67
C ALA A 222 21.21 51.21 16.89
N TYR A 223 20.78 52.46 17.06
CA TYR A 223 21.42 53.62 16.45
C TYR A 223 22.72 54.01 17.16
N LEU A 224 23.75 54.32 16.39
CA LEU A 224 24.98 54.98 16.84
C LEU A 224 25.14 56.32 16.11
N VAL A 225 25.51 57.34 16.87
CA VAL A 225 25.72 58.69 16.36
C VAL A 225 27.19 58.89 16.04
N GLN A 226 27.47 59.38 14.84
CA GLN A 226 28.79 59.80 14.37
C GLN A 226 28.83 61.30 14.09
N ASN A 227 30.05 61.86 14.09
CA ASN A 227 30.28 63.24 13.67
C ASN A 227 30.54 63.27 12.15
N VAL A 228 29.73 64.05 11.41
CA VAL A 228 29.95 64.29 9.97
C VAL A 228 30.50 65.70 9.80
N ASP A 229 31.59 65.80 9.03
CA ASP A 229 32.51 66.92 8.91
C ASP A 229 31.83 68.29 8.69
N ARG A 230 31.47 68.96 9.79
CA ARG A 230 31.07 70.37 9.82
C ARG A 230 31.99 71.09 10.80
N ALA A 231 32.41 72.31 10.42
CA ALA A 231 33.57 73.04 10.94
C ALA A 231 33.70 73.27 12.47
N ASN A 232 32.79 72.77 13.31
CA ASN A 232 32.81 72.92 14.76
C ASN A 232 32.76 71.56 15.48
N ASN A 233 33.95 70.98 15.72
CA ASN A 233 34.23 69.64 16.24
C ASN A 233 34.18 69.48 17.77
N PHE A 234 33.05 69.09 18.38
CA PHE A 234 33.08 68.83 19.82
C PHE A 234 32.18 67.67 20.30
N ILE A 235 31.91 66.69 19.43
CA ILE A 235 31.32 65.40 19.81
C ILE A 235 32.44 64.34 19.83
N ILE A 236 32.63 63.66 20.97
CA ILE A 236 33.61 62.57 21.15
C ILE A 236 32.94 61.25 20.72
N THR A 237 33.21 60.79 19.51
CA THR A 237 32.78 59.47 18.97
C THR A 237 33.75 59.02 17.85
N PHE A 238 33.60 57.79 17.35
CA PHE A 238 34.36 57.21 16.23
C PHE A 238 34.28 58.14 15.01
N SER A 239 35.30 58.99 14.79
CA SER A 239 35.18 60.19 13.97
C SER A 239 35.87 60.08 12.60
N ARG A 240 35.15 60.54 11.56
CA ARG A 240 35.55 60.86 10.16
C ARG A 240 35.41 59.81 9.05
N ASN A 241 34.93 58.59 9.30
CA ASN A 241 34.67 57.63 8.21
C ASN A 241 33.25 57.77 7.64
N GLU A 242 33.08 57.48 6.35
CA GLU A 242 31.75 57.33 5.73
C GLU A 242 31.04 56.09 6.30
N LEU A 243 29.70 56.09 6.38
CA LEU A 243 28.91 54.93 6.85
C LEU A 243 29.29 53.63 6.11
N SER A 244 29.56 53.74 4.80
CA SER A 244 30.02 52.64 3.94
C SER A 244 31.35 52.03 4.41
N LYS A 245 32.26 52.84 4.95
CA LYS A 245 33.55 52.42 5.49
C LYS A 245 33.42 51.81 6.89
N LEU A 246 32.37 52.17 7.62
CA LEU A 246 32.04 51.59 8.93
C LEU A 246 31.18 50.33 8.83
N HIS A 247 30.71 49.98 7.63
CA HIS A 247 29.78 48.86 7.38
C HIS A 247 28.51 48.94 8.23
N TRP A 248 28.04 50.15 8.55
CA TRP A 248 26.80 50.36 9.29
C TRP A 248 25.60 50.30 8.35
N ASP A 249 24.52 49.66 8.81
CA ASP A 249 23.25 49.70 8.09
C ASP A 249 22.65 51.11 8.17
N ILE A 250 21.91 51.48 7.12
CA ILE A 250 21.20 52.76 7.07
C ILE A 250 19.95 52.68 7.95
N PRO A 251 19.70 53.67 8.83
CA PRO A 251 18.47 53.73 9.61
C PRO A 251 17.20 53.67 8.75
N GLN A 252 16.19 52.90 9.19
CA GLN A 252 14.89 52.85 8.52
C GLN A 252 14.17 54.22 8.60
N ASN A 253 14.26 54.89 9.75
CA ASN A 253 13.81 56.26 9.89
C ASN A 253 14.97 57.23 9.57
N LYS A 254 14.76 58.10 8.57
CA LYS A 254 15.77 59.07 8.13
C LYS A 254 15.86 60.33 8.99
N ASN A 255 14.90 60.55 9.88
CA ASN A 255 14.82 61.71 10.76
C ASN A 255 14.75 61.25 12.23
N ILE A 256 15.88 61.30 12.93
CA ILE A 256 16.00 60.80 14.31
C ILE A 256 16.52 61.92 15.21
N SER A 257 15.78 62.22 16.28
CA SER A 257 16.24 63.16 17.29
C SER A 257 17.07 62.43 18.35
N VAL A 258 18.33 62.84 18.53
CA VAL A 258 19.25 62.26 19.52
C VAL A 258 19.74 63.35 20.48
N LYS A 259 19.97 62.98 21.73
CA LYS A 259 20.60 63.90 22.69
C LYS A 259 22.11 63.71 22.61
N SER A 260 22.84 64.78 22.36
CA SER A 260 24.31 64.77 22.36
C SER A 260 24.84 65.90 23.23
N VAL A 261 25.97 65.65 23.89
CA VAL A 261 26.67 66.69 24.67
C VAL A 261 27.88 67.11 23.87
N TYR A 262 27.95 68.40 23.62
CA TYR A 262 29.10 69.07 23.05
C TYR A 262 29.80 69.85 24.18
N SER A 263 31.13 69.95 24.15
CA SER A 263 31.91 70.65 25.19
C SER A 263 31.55 72.15 25.22
N GLY A 264 30.67 72.54 26.16
CA GLY A 264 30.30 73.94 26.43
C GLY A 264 28.81 74.19 26.63
N THR A 265 27.90 73.37 26.09
CA THR A 265 26.43 73.51 26.31
C THR A 265 25.70 72.21 25.96
N GLN A 266 24.82 71.73 26.84
CA GLN A 266 23.91 70.61 26.54
C GLN A 266 22.81 71.10 25.58
N LYS A 267 22.77 70.59 24.35
CA LYS A 267 21.75 70.95 23.37
C LYS A 267 21.22 69.70 22.68
N ASP A 268 19.90 69.55 22.62
CA ASP A 268 19.26 68.52 21.82
C ASP A 268 19.49 68.85 20.33
N TRP A 269 19.88 67.83 19.55
CA TRP A 269 20.19 67.97 18.13
C TRP A 269 19.45 66.90 17.33
N SER A 270 18.73 67.33 16.29
CA SER A 270 18.12 66.40 15.35
C SER A 270 19.15 66.00 14.31
N ALA A 271 19.54 64.73 14.33
CA ALA A 271 20.46 64.13 13.39
C ALA A 271 19.66 63.47 12.25
N ASP A 272 20.09 63.70 11.01
CA ASP A 272 19.59 62.93 9.88
C ASP A 272 20.39 61.63 9.71
N TYR A 273 19.94 60.76 8.81
CA TYR A 273 20.58 59.48 8.51
C TYR A 273 22.07 59.58 8.12
N SER A 274 22.60 60.76 7.78
CA SER A 274 24.03 60.94 7.46
C SER A 274 24.89 60.80 8.72
N PHE A 275 24.33 61.10 9.89
CA PHE A 275 25.03 61.12 11.18
C PHE A 275 24.73 59.89 12.04
N ILE A 276 23.86 58.99 11.59
CA ILE A 276 23.43 57.83 12.35
C ILE A 276 23.60 56.58 11.51
N GLY A 277 24.27 55.57 12.05
CA GLY A 277 24.18 54.22 11.52
C GLY A 277 23.60 53.25 12.54
N VAL A 278 23.27 52.06 12.06
CA VAL A 278 22.75 50.97 12.87
C VAL A 278 23.86 49.98 13.15
N SER A 279 24.18 49.77 14.43
CA SER A 279 25.27 48.87 14.87
C SER A 279 24.78 47.49 15.29
N ARG A 280 23.55 47.41 15.81
CA ARG A 280 22.84 46.16 16.05
C ARG A 280 21.73 46.05 15.03
N PRO A 281 21.64 44.98 14.23
CA PRO A 281 20.66 44.90 13.17
C PRO A 281 19.22 44.77 13.69
N ARG A 282 18.28 45.08 12.79
CA ARG A 282 16.84 44.87 12.98
C ARG A 282 16.57 43.38 13.13
N ASN A 283 15.60 43.03 13.96
CA ASN A 283 15.38 41.62 14.33
C ASN A 283 13.93 41.30 14.66
N ILE A 284 13.58 40.02 14.51
CA ILE A 284 12.33 39.43 14.97
C ILE A 284 12.63 38.36 16.04
N ALA A 285 11.86 38.37 17.13
CA ALA A 285 12.01 37.40 18.21
C ALA A 285 11.43 36.03 17.84
N PHE A 286 12.22 34.97 17.91
CA PHE A 286 11.78 33.58 17.71
C PHE A 286 12.18 32.72 18.90
N ASN A 287 11.39 31.67 19.15
CA ASN A 287 11.77 30.67 20.12
C ASN A 287 12.89 29.78 19.56
N TYR A 288 13.99 29.64 20.29
CA TYR A 288 15.06 28.73 19.93
C TYR A 288 14.82 27.38 20.58
N ILE A 289 14.52 26.39 19.74
CA ILE A 289 14.20 25.03 20.16
C ILE A 289 15.19 24.05 19.57
N VAL A 290 15.35 22.92 20.24
CA VAL A 290 16.12 21.77 19.74
C VAL A 290 15.20 20.56 19.67
N ARG A 291 15.38 19.73 18.64
CA ARG A 291 14.63 18.47 18.53
C ARG A 291 15.05 17.55 19.68
N ALA A 292 14.08 17.04 20.43
CA ALA A 292 14.33 16.20 21.59
C ALA A 292 14.45 14.70 21.26
N ALA A 293 13.80 14.23 20.20
CA ALA A 293 13.91 12.88 19.62
C ALA A 293 13.55 12.93 18.14
#